data_AF-A0A015J804-F1
#
_entry.id   AF-A0A015J804-F1
#
_cell.length_a   1.000
_cell.length_b   1.000
_cell.length_c   1.000
_cell.angle_alpha   90.00
_cell.angle_beta   90.00
_cell.angle_gamma   90.00
#
_symmetry.space_group_name_H-M   'P 1'
#
loop_
_entity.id
_entity.type
_entity.pdbx_description
1 polymer ?
#
loop_
_entity_poly.entity_id
_entity_poly.type
_entity_poly.pdbx_seq_one_letter_code
_entity_poly.pdbx_strand_id
1 'polypeptide(L)'
;MEEFNNPKINFRILDIIEGVSQLDKEFVDLASSTLGGKVIECNDEFFAEAFNLLKPQEPIREWGRYTERGAWMDGWETKRHSPSYDWVVIKLGFEGYLTGFDINTAHFVGNHAPLADVEACYSPHKDPIYGDDTNWHKVLSKVNLGPSSQHFFGIQKTSVKFTHVKLNIYPDGGVARFRVYGVVSAKWPIDPSTPIDLAYVGNEGRVIFHSDQHFGKSDNLLLPGRGKDMSDGWETKRSRQPNHKDWVIIKLGAPGYLEKAEIDTAFFKGNYPDSVLLEGCFCDKDLSLENIESNQWVTLFERNKLGPHKQHYFELKEKNKKFSHVKMTIFPDGGVKRLRIIGRRELPKNATDNVAQSATRTSLKRITATPLTHASYSPYGHIIQSFPEHSSASQNCISVSHSIKVTPANQGTARKYNNIAPVINFRQSDFQSQSSNSDNSTSNKTHIIAKAEPNLSLFKCSPAKSLPFILRLMERHPYSSQMFVPLNNGKVKGYLVVVCLSNDEGDRPDLSTLNAFVVSSTQGISYHPGIWHHPIIALEETTDFVCLTHESGVADEDCEEFEFEEKDCVLIDVPGFNC
;
A
#
# COMPACT_ATOMS: atom_id res chain seq x y z
N MET A 1 32.87 -3.41 -15.08
CA MET A 1 33.65 -3.52 -13.83
C MET A 1 34.02 -2.11 -13.42
N GLU A 2 33.74 -1.78 -12.16
CA GLU A 2 33.94 -0.48 -11.48
C GLU A 2 32.93 0.64 -11.80
N GLU A 3 31.84 0.66 -11.03
CA GLU A 3 31.24 1.86 -10.36
C GLU A 3 29.77 1.59 -9.95
N PHE A 4 29.54 0.63 -9.06
CA PHE A 4 28.38 0.61 -8.17
C PHE A 4 28.87 0.36 -6.74
N ASN A 5 29.77 1.23 -6.28
CA ASN A 5 30.07 1.34 -4.86
C ASN A 5 28.88 2.02 -4.20
N ASN A 6 28.12 1.22 -3.45
CA ASN A 6 27.32 1.58 -2.29
C ASN A 6 27.43 3.07 -1.92
N PRO A 7 26.42 3.92 -2.19
CA PRO A 7 26.44 5.25 -1.61
C PRO A 7 26.34 5.02 -0.11
N LYS A 8 27.46 5.21 0.60
CA LYS A 8 27.44 5.56 2.02
C LYS A 8 26.51 6.77 2.11
N ILE A 9 25.23 6.53 2.37
CA ILE A 9 24.30 7.59 2.73
C ILE A 9 24.91 8.15 4.00
N ASN A 10 25.44 9.36 3.90
CA ASN A 10 26.09 10.04 5.00
C ASN A 10 24.97 10.54 5.91
N PHE A 11 24.39 9.62 6.69
CA PHE A 11 23.49 9.99 7.77
C PHE A 11 24.33 10.70 8.81
N ARG A 12 24.22 12.03 8.83
CA ARG A 12 24.67 12.79 9.99
C ARG A 12 23.93 12.19 11.19
N ILE A 13 24.65 11.73 12.20
CA ILE A 13 24.04 11.43 13.50
C ILE A 13 23.32 12.71 13.90
N LEU A 14 22.00 12.64 13.96
CA LEU A 14 21.17 13.81 14.14
C LEU A 14 21.29 14.21 15.61
N ASP A 15 21.49 15.50 15.86
CA ASP A 15 21.50 16.01 17.24
C ASP A 15 20.13 15.71 17.85
N ILE A 16 20.13 14.95 18.95
CA ILE A 16 18.91 14.74 19.75
C ILE A 16 18.56 16.09 20.34
N ILE A 17 17.38 16.60 20.01
CA ILE A 17 16.83 17.74 20.72
C ILE A 17 16.20 17.18 21.99
N GLU A 18 16.95 17.19 23.09
CA GLU A 18 16.41 16.82 24.41
C GLU A 18 15.33 17.83 24.83
N GLY A 19 14.22 17.34 25.42
CA GLY A 19 13.15 18.18 25.96
C GLY A 19 12.04 18.59 24.99
N VAL A 20 11.93 17.97 23.80
CA VAL A 20 10.81 18.21 22.87
C VAL A 20 9.53 17.58 23.43
N SER A 21 8.68 18.35 24.10
CA SER A 21 7.50 17.79 24.78
C SER A 21 6.28 17.53 23.89
N GLN A 22 6.31 17.91 22.60
CA GLN A 22 5.08 18.07 21.79
C GLN A 22 5.20 17.66 20.31
N LEU A 23 6.01 16.64 19.99
CA LEU A 23 6.09 16.12 18.61
C LEU A 23 4.72 15.66 18.07
N ASP A 24 3.86 15.17 18.96
CA ASP A 24 2.52 14.69 18.65
C ASP A 24 1.54 15.79 18.22
N LYS A 25 1.88 17.07 18.44
CA LYS A 25 1.09 18.22 18.00
C LYS A 25 1.43 18.66 16.57
N GLU A 26 2.62 18.33 16.10
CA GLU A 26 3.13 18.80 14.81
C GLU A 26 3.17 17.68 13.77
N PHE A 27 3.39 16.45 14.21
CA PHE A 27 3.69 15.31 13.34
C PHE A 27 2.77 14.13 13.59
N VAL A 28 2.60 13.32 12.55
CA VAL A 28 1.76 12.12 12.57
C VAL A 28 2.56 10.96 13.17
N ASP A 29 1.95 10.17 14.06
CA ASP A 29 2.49 8.89 14.52
C ASP A 29 2.34 7.82 13.43
N LEU A 30 3.36 7.64 12.60
CA LEU A 30 3.40 6.71 11.47
C LEU A 30 3.30 5.24 11.90
N ALA A 31 3.65 4.91 13.14
CA ALA A 31 3.57 3.54 13.67
C ALA A 31 2.17 3.18 14.19
N SER A 32 1.27 4.15 14.31
CA SER A 32 -0.04 3.92 14.89
C SER A 32 -0.83 2.84 14.16
N SER A 33 -1.42 1.93 14.93
CA SER A 33 -2.30 0.88 14.41
C SER A 33 -3.54 1.46 13.69
N THR A 34 -3.95 2.68 13.99
CA THR A 34 -5.08 3.36 13.30
C THR A 34 -4.75 3.79 11.88
N LEU A 35 -3.47 3.98 11.56
CA LEU A 35 -2.97 4.22 10.20
C LEU A 35 -2.62 2.92 9.48
N GLY A 36 -2.76 1.76 10.15
CA GLY A 36 -2.37 0.46 9.61
C GLY A 36 -0.97 0.01 9.99
N GLY A 37 -0.33 0.63 10.99
CA GLY A 37 0.93 0.16 11.55
C GLY A 37 0.81 -1.25 12.13
N LYS A 38 1.86 -2.07 11.96
CA LYS A 38 1.85 -3.50 12.33
C LYS A 38 3.17 -3.92 12.95
N VAL A 39 3.10 -4.81 13.93
CA VAL A 39 4.26 -5.61 14.34
C VAL A 39 4.46 -6.68 13.28
N ILE A 40 5.68 -6.77 12.75
CA ILE A 40 6.09 -7.79 11.79
C ILE A 40 6.67 -8.99 12.53
N GLU A 41 7.63 -8.71 13.41
CA GLU A 41 8.35 -9.73 14.17
C GLU A 41 8.97 -9.11 15.42
N CYS A 42 9.17 -9.93 16.44
CA CYS A 42 9.90 -9.59 17.66
C CYS A 42 10.52 -10.88 18.22
N ASN A 43 11.58 -10.74 19.00
CA ASN A 43 12.26 -11.91 19.56
C ASN A 43 11.59 -12.48 20.82
N ASP A 44 10.87 -11.67 21.59
CA ASP A 44 10.14 -12.11 22.78
C ASP A 44 8.92 -11.20 23.05
N GLU A 45 7.82 -11.79 23.53
CA GLU A 45 6.60 -11.11 23.98
C GLU A 45 6.01 -11.84 25.20
N PHE A 46 6.87 -12.35 26.07
CA PHE A 46 6.43 -13.31 27.07
C PHE A 46 5.42 -12.70 28.05
N PHE A 47 5.70 -11.54 28.65
CA PHE A 47 4.77 -10.97 29.63
C PHE A 47 3.65 -10.16 28.98
N ALA A 48 3.94 -9.47 27.87
CA ALA A 48 2.94 -8.70 27.14
C ALA A 48 3.29 -8.50 25.65
N GLU A 49 2.25 -8.49 24.81
CA GLU A 49 2.35 -8.42 23.34
C GLU A 49 2.90 -7.06 22.85
N ALA A 50 3.82 -7.09 21.87
CA ALA A 50 4.40 -5.92 21.25
C ALA A 50 3.39 -5.09 20.46
N PHE A 51 2.28 -5.68 20.02
CA PHE A 51 1.18 -4.93 19.39
C PHE A 51 0.65 -3.79 20.27
N ASN A 52 0.76 -3.92 21.60
CA ASN A 52 0.36 -2.87 22.54
C ASN A 52 1.13 -1.55 22.31
N LEU A 53 2.35 -1.60 21.78
CA LEU A 53 3.14 -0.41 21.46
C LEU A 53 2.42 0.53 20.49
N LEU A 54 1.65 -0.04 19.56
CA LEU A 54 1.04 0.66 18.42
C LEU A 54 -0.37 1.16 18.71
N LYS A 55 -0.93 0.86 19.87
CA LYS A 55 -2.28 1.28 20.26
C LYS A 55 -2.36 2.80 20.40
N PRO A 56 -3.38 3.48 19.86
CA PRO A 56 -3.49 4.94 19.97
C PRO A 56 -3.90 5.41 21.38
N GLN A 57 -4.48 4.54 22.20
CA GLN A 57 -4.91 4.87 23.56
C GLN A 57 -3.71 5.02 24.50
N GLU A 58 -3.86 5.87 25.51
CA GLU A 58 -2.91 5.93 26.63
C GLU A 58 -2.82 4.57 27.34
N PRO A 59 -1.63 4.16 27.80
CA PRO A 59 -1.46 2.96 28.62
C PRO A 59 -2.30 2.99 29.88
N ILE A 60 -2.99 1.89 30.16
CA ILE A 60 -3.71 1.71 31.42
C ILE A 60 -3.06 0.66 32.30
N ARG A 61 -3.30 0.76 33.61
CA ARG A 61 -2.91 -0.24 34.60
C ARG A 61 -4.13 -0.76 35.34
N GLU A 62 -4.27 -2.08 35.36
CA GLU A 62 -5.30 -2.78 36.13
C GLU A 62 -4.63 -3.54 37.28
N TRP A 63 -4.60 -2.92 38.47
CA TRP A 63 -4.00 -3.54 39.65
C TRP A 63 -4.73 -4.84 40.04
N GLY A 64 -3.96 -5.90 40.28
CA GLY A 64 -4.49 -7.21 40.66
C GLY A 64 -4.92 -8.10 39.49
N ARG A 65 -4.84 -7.63 38.24
CA ARG A 65 -5.08 -8.46 37.06
C ARG A 65 -3.81 -9.24 36.68
N TYR A 66 -3.94 -10.56 36.60
CA TYR A 66 -2.87 -11.47 36.19
C TYR A 66 -3.29 -12.28 34.97
N THR A 67 -2.33 -12.56 34.10
CA THR A 67 -2.40 -13.55 33.01
C THR A 67 -1.70 -14.83 33.47
N GLU A 68 -1.72 -15.87 32.63
CA GLU A 68 -0.92 -17.08 32.85
C GLU A 68 0.60 -16.82 32.88
N ARG A 69 1.05 -15.64 32.39
CA ARG A 69 2.45 -15.28 32.22
C ARG A 69 2.94 -14.27 33.26
N GLY A 70 2.05 -13.59 33.98
CA GLY A 70 2.42 -12.60 35.00
C GLY A 70 1.35 -11.56 35.25
N ALA A 71 1.70 -10.41 35.85
CA ALA A 71 0.77 -9.29 35.95
C ALA A 71 0.44 -8.77 34.55
N TRP A 72 -0.82 -8.48 34.27
CA TRP A 72 -1.21 -7.95 32.95
C TRP A 72 -0.67 -6.53 32.74
N MET A 73 0.06 -6.31 31.65
CA MET A 73 0.60 -5.00 31.28
C MET A 73 0.00 -4.53 29.95
N ASP A 74 -0.37 -3.25 29.87
CA ASP A 74 -0.75 -2.59 28.62
C ASP A 74 0.48 -2.01 27.92
N GLY A 75 1.35 -2.92 27.47
CA GLY A 75 2.64 -2.60 26.83
C GLY A 75 3.26 -3.85 26.22
N TRP A 76 4.48 -3.71 25.71
CA TRP A 76 5.35 -4.82 25.38
C TRP A 76 6.23 -5.12 26.59
N GLU A 77 6.38 -6.39 26.96
CA GLU A 77 7.29 -6.79 28.03
C GLU A 77 7.88 -8.18 27.77
N THR A 78 9.20 -8.26 27.83
CA THR A 78 9.99 -9.45 27.53
C THR A 78 10.46 -10.21 28.77
N LYS A 79 10.90 -11.46 28.59
CA LYS A 79 11.52 -12.24 29.68
C LYS A 79 12.76 -11.54 30.24
N ARG A 80 12.99 -11.76 31.54
CA ARG A 80 14.20 -11.30 32.22
C ARG A 80 15.44 -12.05 31.76
N HIS A 81 16.58 -11.37 31.87
CA HIS A 81 17.92 -11.91 31.63
C HIS A 81 18.18 -12.20 30.15
N SER A 82 17.71 -11.33 29.26
CA SER A 82 18.11 -11.37 27.85
C SER A 82 19.63 -11.21 27.77
N PRO A 83 20.34 -12.07 27.01
CA PRO A 83 21.80 -12.06 26.99
C PRO A 83 22.38 -10.85 26.27
N SER A 84 21.57 -10.10 25.52
CA SER A 84 22.03 -8.95 24.73
C SER A 84 21.03 -7.80 24.73
N TYR A 85 19.97 -7.91 23.94
CA TYR A 85 18.90 -6.93 23.78
C TYR A 85 17.67 -7.62 23.19
N ASP A 86 16.50 -7.04 23.41
CA ASP A 86 15.27 -7.45 22.77
C ASP A 86 14.84 -6.44 21.72
N TRP A 87 14.11 -6.88 20.70
CA TRP A 87 13.77 -6.07 19.55
C TRP A 87 12.39 -6.38 18.99
N VAL A 88 11.80 -5.38 18.36
CA VAL A 88 10.56 -5.49 17.60
C VAL A 88 10.67 -4.71 16.29
N VAL A 89 10.33 -5.37 15.18
CA VAL A 89 10.20 -4.79 13.85
C VAL A 89 8.75 -4.37 13.62
N ILE A 90 8.57 -3.10 13.24
CA ILE A 90 7.28 -2.47 13.04
C ILE A 90 7.21 -1.91 11.62
N LYS A 91 6.17 -2.29 10.88
CA LYS A 91 5.79 -1.66 9.63
C LYS A 91 4.96 -0.41 9.92
N LEU A 92 5.35 0.70 9.31
CA LEU A 92 4.63 1.96 9.42
C LEU A 92 3.34 1.90 8.59
N GLY A 93 2.28 2.56 9.06
CA GLY A 93 1.01 2.65 8.34
C GLY A 93 1.13 3.43 7.03
N PHE A 94 2.02 4.43 7.01
CA PHE A 94 2.44 5.14 5.81
C PHE A 94 3.97 5.21 5.75
N GLU A 95 4.51 5.13 4.53
CA GLU A 95 5.91 5.50 4.30
C GLU A 95 6.09 7.00 4.54
N GLY A 96 7.20 7.39 5.15
CA GLY A 96 7.39 8.78 5.56
C GLY A 96 8.80 9.13 6.01
N TYR A 97 9.00 10.43 6.21
CA TYR A 97 10.24 11.00 6.72
C TYR A 97 10.13 11.17 8.24
N LEU A 98 11.07 10.60 8.99
CA LEU A 98 11.01 10.57 10.45
C LEU A 98 11.49 11.91 11.03
N THR A 99 10.85 12.36 12.11
CA THR A 99 11.18 13.59 12.84
C THR A 99 11.37 13.37 14.33
N GLY A 100 10.95 12.22 14.86
CA GLY A 100 11.26 11.84 16.23
C GLY A 100 10.47 10.67 16.75
N PHE A 101 10.62 10.40 18.04
CA PHE A 101 10.05 9.24 18.71
C PHE A 101 9.50 9.60 20.08
N ASP A 102 8.50 8.86 20.55
CA ASP A 102 8.15 8.77 21.98
C ASP A 102 8.25 7.30 22.41
N ILE A 103 9.12 7.04 23.40
CA ILE A 103 9.27 5.72 24.02
C ILE A 103 8.69 5.81 25.43
N ASN A 104 7.41 5.48 25.57
CA ASN A 104 6.67 5.64 26.81
C ASN A 104 6.77 4.36 27.65
N THR A 105 7.31 4.46 28.87
CA THR A 105 7.46 3.34 29.81
C THR A 105 6.38 3.33 30.90
N ALA A 106 5.26 4.04 30.70
CA ALA A 106 4.16 4.16 31.67
C ALA A 106 3.80 2.81 32.33
N HIS A 107 3.65 2.85 33.67
CA HIS A 107 3.31 1.71 34.53
C HIS A 107 4.40 0.63 34.67
N PHE A 108 5.51 0.70 33.92
CA PHE A 108 6.69 -0.12 34.17
C PHE A 108 7.59 0.55 35.22
N VAL A 109 7.52 0.05 36.46
CA VAL A 109 8.23 0.59 37.62
C VAL A 109 9.25 -0.44 38.10
N GLY A 110 10.52 -0.19 37.80
CA GLY A 110 11.63 -1.11 38.09
C GLY A 110 11.83 -2.23 37.06
N ASN A 111 10.85 -2.50 36.18
CA ASN A 111 10.94 -3.43 35.04
C ASN A 111 10.79 -2.74 33.67
N HIS A 112 10.99 -1.42 33.62
CA HIS A 112 11.08 -0.70 32.34
C HIS A 112 12.36 -1.09 31.61
N ALA A 113 12.34 -1.04 30.28
CA ALA A 113 13.57 -1.05 29.51
C ALA A 113 14.45 0.14 29.95
N PRO A 114 15.69 -0.06 30.41
CA PRO A 114 16.53 1.04 30.89
C PRO A 114 17.19 1.83 29.76
N LEU A 115 17.39 1.18 28.60
CA LEU A 115 18.02 1.76 27.43
C LEU A 115 17.26 1.34 26.17
N ALA A 116 17.18 2.22 25.19
CA ALA A 116 16.64 1.88 23.88
C ALA A 116 17.39 2.58 22.75
N ASP A 117 17.27 2.04 21.55
CA ASP A 117 17.62 2.72 20.31
C ASP A 117 16.66 2.33 19.18
N VAL A 118 16.72 3.07 18.06
CA VAL A 118 15.82 2.83 16.93
C VAL A 118 16.60 2.77 15.63
N GLU A 119 16.29 1.75 14.85
CA GLU A 119 16.74 1.59 13.46
C GLU A 119 15.55 1.73 12.51
N ALA A 120 15.80 2.11 11.26
CA ALA A 120 14.78 2.21 10.23
C ALA A 120 15.31 1.71 8.88
N CYS A 121 14.42 1.15 8.05
CA CYS A 121 14.75 0.72 6.70
C CYS A 121 13.64 1.09 5.70
N TYR A 122 14.02 1.22 4.44
CA TYR A 122 13.09 1.37 3.33
C TYR A 122 12.98 0.03 2.61
N SER A 123 11.88 -0.67 2.85
CA SER A 123 11.52 -1.92 2.19
C SER A 123 10.03 -1.87 1.81
N PRO A 124 9.71 -1.34 0.61
CA PRO A 124 8.31 -1.15 0.20
C PRO A 124 7.66 -2.43 -0.36
N HIS A 125 8.46 -3.41 -0.81
CA HIS A 125 7.98 -4.62 -1.49
C HIS A 125 7.97 -5.88 -0.62
N LYS A 126 8.74 -5.90 0.49
CA LYS A 126 8.85 -7.04 1.40
C LYS A 126 8.94 -6.57 2.85
N ASP A 127 8.30 -7.30 3.76
CA ASP A 127 8.45 -7.06 5.20
C ASP A 127 9.75 -7.73 5.70
N PRO A 128 10.69 -6.99 6.32
CA PRO A 128 11.93 -7.55 6.83
C PRO A 128 11.69 -8.56 7.95
N ILE A 129 12.36 -9.72 7.88
CA ILE A 129 12.36 -10.73 8.95
C ILE A 129 13.77 -10.96 9.51
N TYR A 130 13.85 -11.61 10.67
CA TYR A 130 15.12 -11.94 11.30
C TYR A 130 16.02 -12.78 10.37
N GLY A 131 17.26 -12.32 10.20
CA GLY A 131 18.24 -12.97 9.33
C GLY A 131 18.24 -12.49 7.88
N ASP A 132 17.27 -11.65 7.46
CA ASP A 132 17.34 -10.98 6.16
C ASP A 132 18.52 -10.00 6.10
N ASP A 133 19.17 -9.90 4.94
CA ASP A 133 20.15 -8.85 4.64
C ASP A 133 19.44 -7.52 4.35
N THR A 134 18.85 -6.95 5.40
CA THR A 134 18.11 -5.68 5.33
C THR A 134 19.03 -4.52 5.69
N ASN A 135 19.03 -3.47 4.85
CA ASN A 135 19.78 -2.25 5.09
C ASN A 135 19.12 -1.38 6.20
N TRP A 136 19.43 -1.69 7.45
CA TRP A 136 18.98 -0.96 8.63
C TRP A 136 19.88 0.24 8.92
N HIS A 137 19.25 1.40 9.15
CA HIS A 137 19.94 2.65 9.49
C HIS A 137 19.60 3.07 10.92
N LYS A 138 20.63 3.39 11.73
CA LYS A 138 20.43 3.94 13.08
C LYS A 138 19.83 5.34 12.98
N VAL A 139 18.58 5.50 13.41
CA VAL A 139 17.85 6.78 13.37
C VAL A 139 17.68 7.42 14.75
N LEU A 140 17.80 6.63 15.81
CA LEU A 140 17.98 7.09 17.18
C LEU A 140 19.15 6.32 17.79
N SER A 141 20.16 7.03 18.29
CA SER A 141 21.26 6.41 19.05
C SER A 141 20.76 5.90 20.40
N LYS A 142 21.58 5.08 21.07
CA LYS A 142 21.22 4.53 22.38
C LYS A 142 20.96 5.63 23.41
N VAL A 143 19.77 5.64 24.00
CA VAL A 143 19.27 6.62 24.98
C VAL A 143 18.83 5.92 26.26
N ASN A 144 18.89 6.65 27.38
CA ASN A 144 18.35 6.19 28.66
C ASN A 144 16.85 6.41 28.73
N LEU A 145 16.16 5.48 29.38
CA LEU A 145 14.74 5.57 29.72
C LEU A 145 14.59 5.48 31.24
N GLY A 146 13.69 6.29 31.79
CA GLY A 146 13.27 6.24 33.18
C GLY A 146 12.04 5.36 33.40
N PRO A 147 11.74 5.02 34.68
CA PRO A 147 10.55 4.26 35.03
C PRO A 147 9.28 5.09 34.82
N SER A 148 8.22 4.45 34.32
CA SER A 148 6.87 5.02 34.21
C SER A 148 6.82 6.45 33.67
N SER A 149 7.54 6.73 32.58
CA SER A 149 7.73 8.08 32.03
C SER A 149 7.58 8.10 30.51
N GLN A 150 7.21 9.25 29.96
CA GLN A 150 7.28 9.53 28.52
C GLN A 150 8.67 10.04 28.16
N HIS A 151 9.20 9.62 27.01
CA HIS A 151 10.53 9.98 26.56
C HIS A 151 10.46 10.41 25.10
N PHE A 152 10.39 11.72 24.90
CA PHE A 152 10.36 12.31 23.57
C PHE A 152 11.77 12.60 23.06
N PHE A 153 12.05 12.14 21.85
CA PHE A 153 13.32 12.32 21.17
C PHE A 153 13.07 12.99 19.81
N GLY A 154 13.37 14.28 19.71
CA GLY A 154 13.37 14.98 18.43
C GLY A 154 14.64 14.66 17.65
N ILE A 155 14.49 14.38 16.36
CA ILE A 155 15.60 14.24 15.41
C ILE A 155 15.41 15.24 14.26
N GLN A 156 16.50 15.63 13.60
CA GLN A 156 16.36 16.38 12.35
C GLN A 156 15.61 15.51 11.33
N LYS A 157 14.64 16.12 10.61
CA LYS A 157 13.84 15.40 9.61
C LYS A 157 14.74 14.61 8.67
N THR A 158 14.46 13.31 8.52
CA THR A 158 15.25 12.44 7.65
C THR A 158 15.16 12.92 6.19
N SER A 159 16.27 12.81 5.45
CA SER A 159 16.31 13.15 4.02
C SER A 159 15.75 12.03 3.12
N VAL A 160 15.64 10.82 3.66
CA VAL A 160 15.05 9.65 3.02
C VAL A 160 13.80 9.20 3.76
N LYS A 161 12.90 8.53 3.05
CA LYS A 161 11.68 7.95 3.60
C LYS A 161 11.91 6.50 4.05
N PHE A 162 11.15 6.08 5.05
CA PHE A 162 11.23 4.74 5.62
C PHE A 162 9.86 4.06 5.58
N THR A 163 9.85 2.73 5.54
CA THR A 163 8.62 1.91 5.63
C THR A 163 8.55 1.09 6.91
N HIS A 164 9.70 0.81 7.52
CA HIS A 164 9.80 0.04 8.75
C HIS A 164 10.75 0.71 9.75
N VAL A 165 10.49 0.44 11.02
CA VAL A 165 11.38 0.75 12.13
C VAL A 165 11.62 -0.50 12.97
N LYS A 166 12.74 -0.54 13.67
CA LYS A 166 13.07 -1.57 14.65
C LYS A 166 13.44 -0.88 15.96
N LEU A 167 12.64 -1.11 16.99
CA LEU A 167 12.92 -0.67 18.35
C LEU A 167 13.76 -1.75 19.02
N ASN A 168 14.91 -1.38 19.56
CA ASN A 168 15.76 -2.26 20.35
C ASN A 168 15.77 -1.77 21.81
N ILE A 169 15.55 -2.66 22.77
CA ILE A 169 15.60 -2.39 24.21
C ILE A 169 16.72 -3.21 24.86
N TYR A 170 17.45 -2.64 25.82
CA TYR A 170 18.64 -3.29 26.38
C TYR A 170 18.59 -3.42 27.91
N PRO A 171 18.92 -4.58 28.50
CA PRO A 171 18.95 -5.89 27.83
C PRO A 171 17.53 -6.42 27.56
N ASP A 172 16.60 -6.12 28.45
CA ASP A 172 15.20 -6.56 28.45
C ASP A 172 14.35 -5.55 29.25
N GLY A 173 13.05 -5.77 29.30
CA GLY A 173 12.12 -4.98 30.12
C GLY A 173 10.85 -4.63 29.36
N GLY A 174 10.17 -3.58 29.84
CA GLY A 174 8.89 -3.16 29.29
C GLY A 174 8.83 -1.74 28.73
N VAL A 175 8.05 -1.59 27.66
CA VAL A 175 7.70 -0.31 27.01
C VAL A 175 6.19 -0.31 26.76
N ALA A 176 5.50 0.73 27.20
CA ALA A 176 4.06 0.82 27.12
C ALA A 176 3.57 1.27 25.74
N ARG A 177 4.18 2.31 25.17
CA ARG A 177 3.91 2.79 23.80
C ARG A 177 5.19 3.15 23.09
N PHE A 178 5.16 3.00 21.77
CA PHE A 178 6.19 3.51 20.90
C PHE A 178 5.54 4.32 19.78
N ARG A 179 5.89 5.60 19.68
CA ARG A 179 5.41 6.52 18.65
C ARG A 179 6.54 6.85 17.70
N VAL A 180 6.23 6.89 16.42
CA VAL A 180 7.17 7.25 15.36
C VAL A 180 6.63 8.47 14.64
N TYR A 181 7.11 9.64 15.04
CA TYR A 181 6.65 10.90 14.49
C TYR A 181 7.33 11.19 13.16
N GLY A 182 6.54 11.62 12.18
CA GLY A 182 7.07 11.98 10.88
C GLY A 182 6.07 12.70 9.97
N VAL A 183 6.57 12.97 8.76
CA VAL A 183 5.78 13.51 7.65
C VAL A 183 5.52 12.37 6.68
N VAL A 184 4.25 12.08 6.43
CA VAL A 184 3.82 11.11 5.40
C VAL A 184 4.41 11.51 4.05
N SER A 185 4.91 10.53 3.29
CA SER A 185 5.28 10.74 1.89
C SER A 185 4.07 10.43 1.01
N ALA A 186 3.25 11.44 0.73
CA ALA A 186 2.02 11.25 -0.04
C ALA A 186 2.30 10.67 -1.44
N LYS A 187 1.50 9.67 -1.83
CA LYS A 187 1.51 9.12 -3.19
C LYS A 187 0.43 9.81 -4.00
N TRP A 188 0.82 10.88 -4.69
CA TRP A 188 -0.09 11.66 -5.51
C TRP A 188 -0.47 10.91 -6.80
N PRO A 189 -1.72 11.04 -7.28
CA PRO A 189 -2.06 10.58 -8.62
C PRO A 189 -1.17 11.24 -9.67
N ILE A 190 -0.82 10.47 -10.69
CA ILE A 190 -0.04 10.95 -11.85
C ILE A 190 -0.81 12.08 -12.54
N ASP A 191 -2.11 11.88 -12.75
CA ASP A 191 -2.98 12.92 -13.31
C ASP A 191 -3.34 13.96 -12.23
N PRO A 192 -2.85 15.22 -12.35
CA PRO A 192 -3.17 16.28 -11.40
C PRO A 192 -4.65 16.67 -11.40
N SER A 193 -5.40 16.28 -12.44
CA SER A 193 -6.83 16.52 -12.55
C SER A 193 -7.68 15.55 -11.74
N THR A 194 -7.09 14.45 -11.25
CA THR A 194 -7.77 13.45 -10.43
C THR A 194 -8.21 14.07 -9.09
N PRO A 195 -9.51 14.10 -8.79
CA PRO A 195 -9.98 14.53 -7.47
C PRO A 195 -9.52 13.56 -6.39
N ILE A 196 -8.96 14.10 -5.32
CA ILE A 196 -8.45 13.35 -4.17
C ILE A 196 -8.95 13.97 -2.87
N ASP A 197 -8.96 13.19 -1.80
CA ASP A 197 -9.17 13.73 -0.46
C ASP A 197 -7.92 14.49 0.00
N LEU A 198 -7.97 15.82 -0.10
CA LEU A 198 -6.87 16.71 0.29
C LEU A 198 -6.72 16.84 1.81
N ALA A 199 -7.74 16.43 2.59
CA ALA A 199 -7.67 16.37 4.04
C ALA A 199 -7.16 15.02 4.56
N TYR A 200 -7.11 13.98 3.72
CA TYR A 200 -6.66 12.65 4.12
C TYR A 200 -5.22 12.67 4.67
N VAL A 201 -5.00 11.99 5.80
CA VAL A 201 -3.67 11.89 6.42
C VAL A 201 -2.64 11.26 5.49
N GLY A 202 -3.04 10.28 4.66
CA GLY A 202 -2.18 9.66 3.65
C GLY A 202 -1.77 10.61 2.51
N ASN A 203 -2.50 11.71 2.36
CA ASN A 203 -2.20 12.81 1.45
C ASN A 203 -1.64 14.02 2.21
N GLU A 204 -1.01 13.84 3.38
CA GLU A 204 -0.38 14.88 4.22
C GLU A 204 -1.36 15.90 4.85
N GLY A 205 -2.66 15.63 4.84
CA GLY A 205 -3.63 16.41 5.59
C GLY A 205 -3.42 16.29 7.10
N ARG A 206 -3.55 17.39 7.83
CA ARG A 206 -3.29 17.45 9.28
C ARG A 206 -4.16 18.45 10.00
N VAL A 207 -4.56 18.13 11.22
CA VAL A 207 -5.20 19.10 12.11
C VAL A 207 -4.15 20.07 12.62
N ILE A 208 -4.46 21.37 12.60
CA ILE A 208 -3.59 22.40 13.16
C ILE A 208 -4.16 22.91 14.49
N PHE A 209 -5.49 23.09 14.55
CA PHE A 209 -6.16 23.61 15.74
C PHE A 209 -7.53 22.96 15.93
N HIS A 210 -7.99 22.91 17.18
CA HIS A 210 -9.35 22.53 17.55
C HIS A 210 -9.79 23.35 18.77
N SER A 211 -11.11 23.49 18.96
CA SER A 211 -11.68 24.19 20.12
C SER A 211 -11.65 23.35 21.41
N ASP A 212 -12.04 22.09 21.30
CA ASP A 212 -12.13 21.13 22.40
C ASP A 212 -11.87 19.72 21.88
N GLN A 213 -11.38 18.85 22.77
CA GLN A 213 -11.11 17.45 22.46
C GLN A 213 -11.33 16.65 23.74
N HIS A 214 -12.57 16.23 23.97
CA HIS A 214 -12.96 15.51 25.18
C HIS A 214 -12.68 14.02 25.08
N PHE A 215 -13.20 13.41 24.00
CA PHE A 215 -13.01 12.00 23.68
C PHE A 215 -12.55 11.85 22.23
N GLY A 216 -11.63 10.91 22.02
CA GLY A 216 -10.97 10.76 20.72
C GLY A 216 -10.13 12.00 20.33
N LYS A 217 -9.37 11.90 19.25
CA LYS A 217 -8.53 12.99 18.75
C LYS A 217 -9.14 13.59 17.48
N SER A 218 -9.00 14.89 17.29
CA SER A 218 -9.39 15.61 16.08
C SER A 218 -8.67 15.06 14.84
N ASP A 219 -7.43 14.58 14.99
CA ASP A 219 -6.69 13.87 13.94
C ASP A 219 -7.42 12.64 13.39
N ASN A 220 -8.29 12.03 14.22
CA ASN A 220 -9.07 10.87 13.81
C ASN A 220 -10.00 11.18 12.63
N LEU A 221 -10.37 12.44 12.42
CA LEU A 221 -11.19 12.88 11.30
C LEU A 221 -10.56 12.53 9.95
N LEU A 222 -9.23 12.44 9.89
CA LEU A 222 -8.44 12.32 8.66
C LEU A 222 -8.00 10.87 8.37
N LEU A 223 -8.26 9.94 9.30
CA LEU A 223 -7.85 8.54 9.23
C LEU A 223 -8.57 7.76 8.12
N PRO A 224 -8.04 6.61 7.66
CA PRO A 224 -8.74 5.73 6.72
C PRO A 224 -10.02 5.12 7.32
N GLY A 225 -10.88 4.61 6.42
CA GLY A 225 -12.12 3.89 6.77
C GLY A 225 -13.12 4.74 7.57
N ARG A 226 -14.03 4.05 8.28
CA ARG A 226 -15.10 4.65 9.12
C ARG A 226 -14.92 4.36 10.62
N GLY A 227 -13.80 3.76 11.00
CA GLY A 227 -13.51 3.35 12.37
C GLY A 227 -14.39 2.19 12.87
N LYS A 228 -14.26 1.87 14.16
CA LYS A 228 -14.90 0.71 14.81
C LYS A 228 -15.98 1.10 15.85
N ASP A 229 -15.81 2.22 16.54
CA ASP A 229 -16.67 2.69 17.64
C ASP A 229 -16.51 4.21 17.84
N MET A 230 -16.97 4.83 18.93
CA MET A 230 -16.82 6.29 19.09
C MET A 230 -15.38 6.74 19.42
N SER A 231 -14.53 5.85 19.94
CA SER A 231 -13.19 6.19 20.45
C SER A 231 -12.20 6.62 19.36
N ASP A 232 -12.47 6.26 18.11
CA ASP A 232 -11.66 6.61 16.94
C ASP A 232 -12.33 7.67 16.05
N GLY A 233 -13.17 8.53 16.65
CA GLY A 233 -13.63 9.81 16.09
C GLY A 233 -13.07 11.01 16.86
N TRP A 234 -13.63 12.18 16.61
CA TRP A 234 -13.42 13.41 17.40
C TRP A 234 -14.72 13.76 18.11
N GLU A 235 -14.69 13.93 19.43
CA GLU A 235 -15.85 14.28 20.25
C GLU A 235 -15.51 15.38 21.25
N THR A 236 -16.40 16.38 21.32
CA THR A 236 -16.27 17.51 22.23
C THR A 236 -17.18 17.40 23.46
N LYS A 237 -16.88 18.17 24.50
CA LYS A 237 -17.70 18.25 25.71
C LYS A 237 -19.08 18.79 25.36
N ARG A 238 -20.09 18.16 25.96
CA ARG A 238 -21.46 18.66 25.93
C ARG A 238 -21.51 20.09 26.49
N SER A 239 -22.04 21.02 25.70
CA SER A 239 -22.22 22.40 26.10
C SER A 239 -23.66 22.70 26.51
N ARG A 240 -23.78 23.77 27.29
CA ARG A 240 -25.03 24.41 27.72
C ARG A 240 -25.02 25.92 27.47
N GLN A 241 -23.90 26.44 26.97
CA GLN A 241 -23.77 27.86 26.70
C GLN A 241 -24.57 28.23 25.45
N PRO A 242 -25.38 29.30 25.48
CA PRO A 242 -26.08 29.77 24.29
C PRO A 242 -25.08 30.06 23.15
N ASN A 243 -25.44 29.64 21.93
CA ASN A 243 -24.63 29.82 20.72
C ASN A 243 -23.24 29.15 20.76
N HIS A 244 -23.03 28.17 21.65
CA HIS A 244 -21.81 27.36 21.64
C HIS A 244 -21.61 26.68 20.28
N LYS A 245 -20.35 26.55 19.89
CA LYS A 245 -19.90 25.86 18.69
C LYS A 245 -18.51 25.32 18.94
N ASP A 246 -18.26 24.13 18.44
CA ASP A 246 -16.91 23.55 18.40
C ASP A 246 -16.39 23.54 16.98
N TRP A 247 -15.08 23.61 16.82
CA TRP A 247 -14.46 23.70 15.51
C TRP A 247 -13.11 23.01 15.47
N VAL A 248 -12.73 22.63 14.25
CA VAL A 248 -11.43 22.06 13.92
C VAL A 248 -10.92 22.72 12.64
N ILE A 249 -9.63 23.05 12.62
CA ILE A 249 -8.92 23.62 11.47
C ILE A 249 -7.95 22.58 10.95
N ILE A 250 -8.07 22.26 9.68
CA ILE A 250 -7.27 21.27 8.98
C ILE A 250 -6.47 21.98 7.90
N LYS A 251 -5.16 21.75 7.90
CA LYS A 251 -4.31 22.05 6.75
C LYS A 251 -4.44 20.89 5.77
N LEU A 252 -4.80 21.22 4.54
CA LEU A 252 -4.80 20.30 3.43
C LEU A 252 -3.35 19.95 3.09
N GLY A 253 -3.09 18.70 2.70
CA GLY A 253 -1.71 18.30 2.43
C GLY A 253 -1.13 18.94 1.16
N ALA A 254 -1.99 19.40 0.26
CA ALA A 254 -1.63 20.35 -0.79
C ALA A 254 -2.72 21.43 -0.94
N PRO A 255 -2.36 22.69 -1.24
CA PRO A 255 -3.33 23.66 -1.69
C PRO A 255 -4.08 23.15 -2.93
N GLY A 256 -5.34 23.51 -3.10
CA GLY A 256 -6.15 23.01 -4.21
C GLY A 256 -7.51 23.65 -4.36
N TYR A 257 -8.25 23.16 -5.35
CA TYR A 257 -9.61 23.55 -5.69
C TYR A 257 -10.58 22.48 -5.18
N LEU A 258 -11.47 22.88 -4.28
CA LEU A 258 -12.31 21.93 -3.54
C LEU A 258 -13.65 21.72 -4.24
N GLU A 259 -14.11 20.49 -4.32
CA GLU A 259 -15.30 20.10 -5.06
C GLU A 259 -16.41 19.55 -4.17
N LYS A 260 -16.05 18.62 -3.27
CA LYS A 260 -17.01 17.93 -2.40
C LYS A 260 -16.46 17.81 -0.99
N ALA A 261 -17.36 17.72 -0.02
CA ALA A 261 -17.02 17.31 1.33
C ALA A 261 -17.89 16.13 1.77
N GLU A 262 -17.30 15.23 2.55
CA GLU A 262 -18.02 14.20 3.28
C GLU A 262 -17.86 14.43 4.79
N ILE A 263 -18.96 14.40 5.52
CA ILE A 263 -18.97 14.43 6.98
C ILE A 263 -19.65 13.15 7.47
N ASP A 264 -18.87 12.28 8.08
CA ASP A 264 -19.35 11.00 8.59
C ASP A 264 -19.51 11.08 10.11
N THR A 265 -20.71 10.78 10.60
CA THR A 265 -21.04 10.67 12.04
C THR A 265 -21.10 9.23 12.50
N ALA A 266 -20.44 8.29 11.80
CA ALA A 266 -20.43 6.89 12.17
C ALA A 266 -20.16 6.70 13.67
N PHE A 267 -20.95 5.81 14.25
CA PHE A 267 -21.00 5.41 15.67
C PHE A 267 -21.51 6.46 16.66
N PHE A 268 -21.57 7.75 16.29
CA PHE A 268 -22.22 8.79 17.08
C PHE A 268 -23.73 8.75 16.86
N LYS A 269 -24.43 7.98 17.70
CA LYS A 269 -25.87 7.69 17.57
C LYS A 269 -26.75 8.65 18.35
N GLY A 270 -26.27 9.13 19.50
CA GLY A 270 -27.02 10.06 20.38
C GLY A 270 -26.28 11.35 20.69
N ASN A 271 -25.01 11.43 20.30
CA ASN A 271 -24.07 12.52 20.55
C ASN A 271 -23.44 13.03 19.25
N TYR A 272 -24.09 12.83 18.09
CA TYR A 272 -23.70 13.51 16.86
C TYR A 272 -24.08 15.00 16.96
N PRO A 273 -23.37 15.91 16.26
CA PRO A 273 -23.74 17.32 16.27
C PRO A 273 -25.08 17.53 15.58
N ASP A 274 -25.83 18.54 16.01
CA ASP A 274 -27.10 18.89 15.36
C ASP A 274 -26.88 19.38 13.93
N SER A 275 -25.84 20.19 13.74
CA SER A 275 -25.52 20.78 12.44
C SER A 275 -24.04 21.10 12.28
N VAL A 276 -23.64 21.34 11.04
CA VAL A 276 -22.24 21.62 10.67
C VAL A 276 -22.15 22.71 9.59
N LEU A 277 -21.07 23.47 9.65
CA LEU A 277 -20.65 24.50 8.70
C LEU A 277 -19.22 24.17 8.25
N LEU A 278 -18.91 24.40 6.98
CA LEU A 278 -17.54 24.27 6.46
C LEU A 278 -17.12 25.55 5.75
N GLU A 279 -15.96 26.06 6.18
CA GLU A 279 -15.31 27.22 5.60
C GLU A 279 -13.92 26.83 5.08
N GLY A 280 -13.38 27.57 4.12
CA GLY A 280 -12.04 27.40 3.59
C GLY A 280 -11.29 28.72 3.52
N CYS A 281 -9.97 28.68 3.63
CA CYS A 281 -9.11 29.82 3.32
C CYS A 281 -7.83 29.37 2.60
N PHE A 282 -7.12 30.32 2.02
CA PHE A 282 -5.79 30.10 1.47
C PHE A 282 -4.79 31.00 2.19
N CYS A 283 -3.72 30.38 2.68
CA CYS A 283 -2.62 31.04 3.37
C CYS A 283 -1.31 30.49 2.83
N ASP A 284 -0.39 31.37 2.41
CA ASP A 284 0.95 30.97 1.93
C ASP A 284 1.85 30.45 3.07
N LYS A 285 1.52 30.81 4.32
CA LYS A 285 2.19 30.34 5.54
C LYS A 285 1.21 29.63 6.45
N ASP A 286 1.72 28.77 7.33
CA ASP A 286 0.90 28.02 8.28
C ASP A 286 0.20 28.98 9.24
N LEU A 287 -1.05 28.64 9.58
CA LEU A 287 -1.87 29.43 10.49
C LEU A 287 -1.25 29.45 11.89
N SER A 288 -1.43 30.58 12.59
CA SER A 288 -1.12 30.73 14.01
C SER A 288 -2.39 31.13 14.76
N LEU A 289 -2.47 30.85 16.06
CA LEU A 289 -3.64 31.21 16.88
C LEU A 289 -4.02 32.70 16.74
N GLU A 290 -3.02 33.57 16.58
CA GLU A 290 -3.19 35.02 16.45
C GLU A 290 -3.83 35.44 15.11
N ASN A 291 -3.71 34.63 14.06
CA ASN A 291 -4.19 34.98 12.73
C ASN A 291 -5.45 34.21 12.28
N ILE A 292 -5.93 33.22 13.02
CA ILE A 292 -7.11 32.42 12.63
C ILE A 292 -8.31 33.31 12.29
N GLU A 293 -8.63 34.29 13.14
CA GLU A 293 -9.82 35.14 12.96
C GLU A 293 -9.64 36.23 11.90
N SER A 294 -8.42 36.70 11.68
CA SER A 294 -8.12 37.76 10.69
C SER A 294 -8.03 37.23 9.25
N ASN A 295 -8.02 35.91 9.06
CA ASN A 295 -8.02 35.30 7.73
C ASN A 295 -9.38 35.41 7.04
N GLN A 296 -9.36 35.57 5.71
CA GLN A 296 -10.56 35.62 4.88
C GLN A 296 -11.14 34.20 4.67
N TRP A 297 -11.89 33.72 5.66
CA TRP A 297 -12.65 32.48 5.55
C TRP A 297 -13.82 32.64 4.58
N VAL A 298 -13.95 31.69 3.66
CA VAL A 298 -15.01 31.62 2.66
C VAL A 298 -15.90 30.43 2.99
N THR A 299 -17.20 30.65 3.12
CA THR A 299 -18.18 29.58 3.35
C THR A 299 -18.24 28.65 2.12
N LEU A 300 -17.86 27.38 2.32
CA LEU A 300 -17.87 26.37 1.25
C LEU A 300 -19.26 25.72 1.12
N PHE A 301 -19.96 25.54 2.25
CA PHE A 301 -21.40 25.26 2.32
C PHE A 301 -21.98 25.84 3.61
N GLU A 302 -23.27 26.24 3.61
CA GLU A 302 -23.94 26.85 4.77
C GLU A 302 -24.23 25.85 5.89
N ARG A 303 -24.64 26.32 7.07
CA ARG A 303 -25.03 25.43 8.18
C ARG A 303 -26.10 24.39 7.75
N ASN A 304 -25.74 23.11 7.82
CA ASN A 304 -26.60 21.99 7.42
C ASN A 304 -26.82 21.01 8.58
N LYS A 305 -28.00 20.38 8.64
CA LYS A 305 -28.32 19.36 9.65
C LYS A 305 -27.53 18.07 9.40
N LEU A 306 -27.12 17.44 10.49
CA LEU A 306 -26.55 16.09 10.48
C LEU A 306 -27.54 15.08 11.07
N GLY A 307 -27.31 13.82 10.77
CA GLY A 307 -28.01 12.68 11.34
C GLY A 307 -27.06 11.73 12.09
N PRO A 308 -27.60 10.81 12.90
CA PRO A 308 -26.82 9.84 13.65
C PRO A 308 -26.23 8.77 12.73
N HIS A 309 -24.99 8.36 13.00
CA HIS A 309 -24.38 7.19 12.35
C HIS A 309 -24.47 7.22 10.80
N LYS A 310 -24.17 8.35 10.18
CA LYS A 310 -24.47 8.58 8.75
C LYS A 310 -23.35 9.36 8.04
N GLN A 311 -23.14 9.02 6.76
CA GLN A 311 -22.32 9.81 5.84
C GLN A 311 -23.18 10.90 5.19
N HIS A 312 -22.67 12.13 5.21
CA HIS A 312 -23.31 13.31 4.64
C HIS A 312 -22.40 13.87 3.55
N TYR A 313 -22.92 14.01 2.34
CA TYR A 313 -22.16 14.48 1.19
C TYR A 313 -22.64 15.87 0.77
N PHE A 314 -21.70 16.79 0.58
CA PHE A 314 -21.95 18.18 0.22
C PHE A 314 -21.16 18.57 -1.02
N GLU A 315 -21.82 19.24 -1.97
CA GLU A 315 -21.15 19.92 -3.07
C GLU A 315 -20.69 21.30 -2.61
N LEU A 316 -19.44 21.67 -2.93
CA LEU A 316 -18.85 22.93 -2.49
C LEU A 316 -19.11 24.04 -3.52
N LYS A 317 -19.48 25.23 -3.04
CA LYS A 317 -19.89 26.36 -3.89
C LYS A 317 -18.73 26.99 -4.68
N GLU A 318 -17.56 27.08 -4.07
CA GLU A 318 -16.44 27.89 -4.57
C GLU A 318 -15.38 27.04 -5.30
N LYS A 319 -15.71 26.62 -6.53
CA LYS A 319 -14.87 25.69 -7.31
C LYS A 319 -13.63 26.34 -7.96
N ASN A 320 -13.62 27.66 -8.10
CA ASN A 320 -12.55 28.40 -8.80
C ASN A 320 -11.56 29.09 -7.87
N LYS A 321 -11.77 29.00 -6.55
CA LYS A 321 -10.84 29.54 -5.55
C LYS A 321 -9.92 28.43 -5.07
N LYS A 322 -8.66 28.80 -4.87
CA LYS A 322 -7.67 27.94 -4.24
C LYS A 322 -7.85 28.02 -2.72
N PHE A 323 -7.69 26.89 -2.05
CA PHE A 323 -7.74 26.74 -0.60
C PHE A 323 -6.54 25.92 -0.13
N SER A 324 -6.03 26.22 1.07
CA SER A 324 -4.98 25.44 1.73
C SER A 324 -5.40 24.93 3.10
N HIS A 325 -6.46 25.51 3.68
CA HIS A 325 -7.03 25.10 4.96
C HIS A 325 -8.55 25.04 4.87
N VAL A 326 -9.13 24.17 5.68
CA VAL A 326 -10.57 24.13 5.94
C VAL A 326 -10.84 24.23 7.43
N LYS A 327 -11.97 24.82 7.79
CA LYS A 327 -12.49 24.90 9.16
C LYS A 327 -13.87 24.27 9.19
N MET A 328 -13.98 23.14 9.86
CA MET A 328 -15.27 22.50 10.13
C MET A 328 -15.76 22.98 11.49
N THR A 329 -16.96 23.57 11.53
CA THR A 329 -17.61 24.03 12.76
C THR A 329 -18.88 23.23 13.00
N ILE A 330 -18.96 22.55 14.13
CA ILE A 330 -20.12 21.78 14.58
C ILE A 330 -20.94 22.58 15.60
N PHE A 331 -22.24 22.34 15.63
CA PHE A 331 -23.17 23.05 16.50
C PHE A 331 -24.10 22.09 17.25
N PRO A 332 -24.37 22.33 18.54
CA PRO A 332 -23.51 23.12 19.43
C PRO A 332 -22.16 22.43 19.68
N ASP A 333 -22.19 21.12 19.82
CA ASP A 333 -21.09 20.22 20.20
C ASP A 333 -21.41 18.81 19.67
N GLY A 334 -20.54 17.84 19.92
CA GLY A 334 -20.80 16.42 19.63
C GLY A 334 -19.62 15.73 18.94
N GLY A 335 -19.92 14.59 18.33
CA GLY A 335 -18.94 13.70 17.75
C GLY A 335 -19.02 13.53 16.23
N VAL A 336 -17.88 13.69 15.55
CA VAL A 336 -17.73 13.44 14.11
C VAL A 336 -16.66 12.39 13.90
N LYS A 337 -16.92 11.44 12.99
CA LYS A 337 -16.02 10.34 12.73
C LYS A 337 -14.97 10.68 11.68
N ARG A 338 -15.37 11.18 10.51
CA ARG A 338 -14.45 11.54 9.42
C ARG A 338 -14.87 12.84 8.75
N LEU A 339 -13.88 13.55 8.25
CA LEU A 339 -14.03 14.62 7.28
C LEU A 339 -13.23 14.25 6.02
N ARG A 340 -13.88 14.27 4.86
CA ARG A 340 -13.21 14.16 3.54
C ARG A 340 -13.38 15.47 2.81
N ILE A 341 -12.31 15.96 2.19
CA ILE A 341 -12.32 17.16 1.36
C ILE A 341 -11.81 16.78 -0.03
N ILE A 342 -12.75 16.47 -0.91
CA ILE A 342 -12.44 16.01 -2.27
C ILE A 342 -12.21 17.22 -3.17
N GLY A 343 -11.07 17.25 -3.84
CA GLY A 343 -10.69 18.33 -4.75
C GLY A 343 -9.45 18.01 -5.57
N ARG A 344 -9.03 18.97 -6.38
CA ARG A 344 -7.81 18.88 -7.20
C ARG A 344 -6.71 19.72 -6.58
N ARG A 345 -5.48 19.20 -6.54
CA ARG A 345 -4.32 19.95 -6.03
C ARG A 345 -3.89 21.04 -7.02
N GLU A 346 -3.47 22.18 -6.49
CA GLU A 346 -2.72 23.19 -7.20
C GLU A 346 -1.26 22.73 -7.32
N LEU A 347 -0.73 22.76 -8.53
CA LEU A 347 0.69 22.51 -8.74
C LEU A 347 1.49 23.82 -8.59
N PRO A 348 2.72 23.79 -8.05
CA PRO A 348 3.54 25.00 -7.92
C PRO A 348 3.74 25.72 -9.26
N LYS A 349 3.59 27.04 -9.30
CA LYS A 349 3.78 27.88 -10.51
C LYS A 349 5.20 27.84 -11.10
N ASN A 350 6.19 27.34 -10.35
CA ASN A 350 7.55 27.11 -10.85
C ASN A 350 7.71 25.74 -11.53
N ALA A 351 6.68 24.90 -11.52
CA ALA A 351 6.61 23.70 -12.35
C ALA A 351 6.20 24.04 -13.79
N THR A 352 5.77 25.27 -14.10
CA THR A 352 5.38 25.66 -15.46
C THR A 352 6.48 26.36 -16.27
N ASP A 353 7.56 26.84 -15.65
CA ASP A 353 8.64 27.56 -16.37
C ASP A 353 9.87 26.69 -16.72
N ASN A 354 9.99 25.48 -16.17
CA ASN A 354 10.89 24.44 -16.69
C ASN A 354 10.18 23.38 -17.56
N VAL A 355 8.86 23.51 -17.73
CA VAL A 355 8.04 22.62 -18.57
C VAL A 355 7.83 23.19 -19.98
N ALA A 356 8.16 24.47 -20.20
CA ALA A 356 8.04 25.12 -21.51
C ALA A 356 9.24 24.93 -22.46
N GLN A 357 10.32 24.23 -22.06
CA GLN A 357 11.43 23.85 -22.97
C GLN A 357 11.79 22.35 -22.97
N SER A 358 10.94 21.49 -22.40
CA SER A 358 10.99 20.05 -22.64
C SER A 358 9.60 19.48 -22.92
N ALA A 359 8.82 20.21 -23.72
CA ALA A 359 7.62 19.68 -24.35
C ALA A 359 7.99 18.75 -25.52
N THR A 360 8.58 17.60 -25.20
CA THR A 360 8.17 16.37 -25.84
C THR A 360 7.14 15.73 -24.92
N ARG A 361 5.87 16.01 -25.21
CA ARG A 361 4.71 15.28 -24.67
C ARG A 361 4.92 13.80 -24.97
N THR A 362 5.39 13.02 -24.01
CA THR A 362 5.12 11.58 -24.01
C THR A 362 3.86 11.41 -23.19
N SER A 363 2.71 11.50 -23.86
CA SER A 363 1.49 10.88 -23.35
C SER A 363 1.82 9.42 -23.07
N LEU A 364 1.62 8.95 -21.83
CA LEU A 364 1.77 7.52 -21.53
C LEU A 364 1.03 6.72 -22.59
N LYS A 365 1.69 5.70 -23.12
CA LYS A 365 1.10 4.84 -24.14
C LYS A 365 -0.21 4.30 -23.57
N ARG A 366 -1.30 4.46 -24.31
CA ARG A 366 -2.62 3.97 -23.92
C ARG A 366 -3.08 2.93 -24.92
N ILE A 367 -3.54 1.79 -24.41
CA ILE A 367 -4.15 0.73 -25.22
C ILE A 367 -5.50 0.34 -24.62
N THR A 368 -6.37 -0.24 -25.43
CA THR A 368 -7.67 -0.73 -24.98
C THR A 368 -7.66 -2.24 -25.03
N ALA A 369 -8.05 -2.87 -23.93
CA ALA A 369 -8.19 -4.31 -23.86
C ALA A 369 -9.31 -4.77 -24.80
N THR A 370 -9.04 -5.80 -25.58
CA THR A 370 -10.00 -6.39 -26.54
C THR A 370 -10.44 -7.77 -26.09
N PRO A 371 -11.61 -8.28 -26.54
CA PRO A 371 -11.99 -9.66 -26.23
C PRO A 371 -10.94 -10.67 -26.74
N LEU A 372 -10.59 -11.64 -25.91
CA LEU A 372 -9.60 -12.66 -26.26
C LEU A 372 -10.11 -13.58 -27.39
N THR A 373 -9.31 -13.73 -28.46
CA THR A 373 -9.55 -14.69 -29.55
C THR A 373 -8.31 -15.54 -29.80
N HIS A 374 -8.48 -16.75 -30.35
CA HIS A 374 -7.34 -17.61 -30.70
C HIS A 374 -6.38 -16.94 -31.68
N ALA A 375 -6.90 -16.22 -32.68
CA ALA A 375 -6.08 -15.55 -33.67
C ALA A 375 -5.21 -14.47 -33.02
N SER A 376 -5.83 -13.59 -32.22
CA SER A 376 -5.13 -12.49 -31.55
C SER A 376 -4.14 -12.95 -30.47
N TYR A 377 -4.36 -14.13 -29.87
CA TYR A 377 -3.52 -14.64 -28.79
C TYR A 377 -2.43 -15.64 -29.24
N SER A 378 -2.55 -16.20 -30.44
CA SER A 378 -1.63 -17.24 -30.94
C SER A 378 -0.13 -16.92 -30.89
N PRO A 379 0.34 -15.66 -31.02
CA PRO A 379 1.77 -15.34 -30.88
C PRO A 379 2.30 -15.48 -29.45
N TYR A 380 1.40 -15.44 -28.45
CA TYR A 380 1.75 -15.36 -27.03
C TYR A 380 1.49 -16.67 -26.29
N GLY A 381 0.64 -17.53 -26.84
CA GLY A 381 0.09 -18.63 -26.06
C GLY A 381 -1.02 -19.43 -26.71
N HIS A 382 -1.68 -20.23 -25.88
CA HIS A 382 -2.85 -21.02 -26.20
C HIS A 382 -4.02 -20.67 -25.28
N ILE A 383 -5.25 -20.73 -25.81
CA ILE A 383 -6.48 -20.54 -25.03
C ILE A 383 -7.01 -21.92 -24.64
N ILE A 384 -7.35 -22.08 -23.36
CA ILE A 384 -7.90 -23.31 -22.79
C ILE A 384 -9.40 -23.11 -22.64
N GLN A 385 -10.17 -23.60 -23.61
CA GLN A 385 -11.62 -23.50 -23.62
C GLN A 385 -12.26 -24.64 -24.42
N SER A 386 -13.55 -24.87 -24.21
CA SER A 386 -14.37 -25.72 -25.09
C SER A 386 -15.07 -24.87 -26.17
N PHE A 387 -15.53 -25.50 -27.25
CA PHE A 387 -16.25 -24.81 -28.33
C PHE A 387 -17.77 -25.05 -28.25
N PRO A 388 -18.62 -24.06 -28.61
CA PRO A 388 -20.07 -24.22 -28.67
C PRO A 388 -20.49 -25.30 -29.68
N GLU A 389 -21.60 -25.98 -29.41
CA GLU A 389 -22.25 -26.84 -30.39
C GLU A 389 -23.02 -25.98 -31.39
N HIS A 390 -22.56 -25.87 -32.64
CA HIS A 390 -23.40 -25.33 -33.70
C HIS A 390 -23.64 -26.35 -34.82
N SER A 391 -24.91 -26.79 -34.80
CA SER A 391 -25.80 -27.20 -35.89
C SER A 391 -25.26 -28.13 -36.98
N SER A 392 -26.02 -29.21 -37.14
CA SER A 392 -26.04 -30.26 -38.16
C SER A 392 -26.18 -29.77 -39.62
N ALA A 393 -25.36 -28.82 -40.05
CA ALA A 393 -25.30 -28.32 -41.42
C ALA A 393 -23.91 -27.75 -41.76
N SER A 394 -22.85 -28.52 -41.51
CA SER A 394 -21.60 -28.43 -42.27
C SER A 394 -20.71 -29.63 -41.94
N GLN A 395 -20.95 -30.74 -42.64
CA GLN A 395 -19.85 -31.63 -43.01
C GLN A 395 -18.93 -30.83 -43.93
N ASN A 396 -18.07 -29.99 -43.34
CA ASN A 396 -16.80 -29.46 -43.87
C ASN A 396 -16.32 -28.34 -42.92
N CYS A 397 -15.24 -28.65 -42.20
CA CYS A 397 -14.56 -27.85 -41.19
C CYS A 397 -14.34 -26.38 -41.56
N ILE A 398 -14.76 -25.42 -40.72
CA ILE A 398 -14.20 -24.06 -40.60
C ILE A 398 -14.64 -23.50 -39.21
N SER A 399 -13.84 -22.92 -38.31
CA SER A 399 -12.40 -22.77 -38.11
C SER A 399 -12.17 -22.32 -36.66
N VAL A 400 -11.30 -23.00 -35.88
CA VAL A 400 -10.28 -22.34 -35.04
C VAL A 400 -9.12 -23.33 -34.80
N SER A 401 -8.01 -23.12 -35.53
CA SER A 401 -6.80 -23.95 -35.64
C SER A 401 -7.02 -25.37 -36.21
N HIS A 402 -6.36 -25.68 -37.33
CA HIS A 402 -6.48 -26.93 -38.10
C HIS A 402 -5.96 -28.20 -37.37
N SER A 403 -5.68 -28.17 -36.06
CA SER A 403 -4.78 -29.12 -35.39
C SER A 403 -5.27 -29.74 -34.07
N ILE A 404 -6.38 -29.31 -33.47
CA ILE A 404 -6.87 -29.88 -32.20
C ILE A 404 -7.74 -31.13 -32.47
N LYS A 405 -7.25 -32.30 -32.08
CA LYS A 405 -7.99 -33.57 -32.19
C LYS A 405 -9.04 -33.67 -31.09
N VAL A 406 -10.32 -33.67 -31.45
CA VAL A 406 -11.43 -33.91 -30.51
C VAL A 406 -11.89 -35.36 -30.59
N THR A 407 -11.86 -36.08 -29.47
CA THR A 407 -12.29 -37.48 -29.39
C THR A 407 -13.45 -37.65 -28.42
N PRO A 408 -14.43 -38.53 -28.72
CA PRO A 408 -15.43 -38.89 -27.72
C PRO A 408 -14.75 -39.59 -26.53
N ALA A 409 -15.25 -39.32 -25.33
CA ALA A 409 -14.80 -39.87 -24.06
C ALA A 409 -16.03 -40.24 -23.21
N ASN A 410 -15.82 -40.94 -22.09
CA ASN A 410 -16.87 -41.33 -21.15
C ASN A 410 -18.09 -41.98 -21.84
N GLN A 411 -17.84 -42.94 -22.74
CA GLN A 411 -18.88 -43.65 -23.50
C GLN A 411 -19.81 -42.72 -24.31
N GLY A 412 -19.29 -41.58 -24.79
CA GLY A 412 -20.04 -40.61 -25.59
C GLY A 412 -20.65 -39.46 -24.80
N THR A 413 -20.53 -39.46 -23.46
CA THR A 413 -21.03 -38.36 -22.61
C THR A 413 -20.06 -37.18 -22.48
N ALA A 414 -18.81 -37.33 -22.95
CA ALA A 414 -17.81 -36.28 -22.92
C ALA A 414 -17.06 -36.16 -24.26
N ARG A 415 -16.48 -34.98 -24.50
CA ARG A 415 -15.53 -34.75 -25.58
C ARG A 415 -14.18 -34.37 -24.97
N LYS A 416 -13.12 -35.07 -25.38
CA LYS A 416 -11.75 -34.76 -25.01
C LYS A 416 -11.12 -33.91 -26.12
N TYR A 417 -10.75 -32.68 -25.78
CA TYR A 417 -9.92 -31.81 -26.61
C TYR A 417 -8.46 -32.17 -26.35
N ASN A 418 -7.83 -32.92 -27.26
CA ASN A 418 -6.47 -33.41 -27.05
C ASN A 418 -5.45 -32.31 -27.35
N ASN A 419 -4.44 -32.18 -26.48
CA ASN A 419 -3.30 -31.28 -26.65
C ASN A 419 -3.71 -29.81 -26.87
N ILE A 420 -4.66 -29.32 -26.06
CA ILE A 420 -5.19 -27.95 -26.18
C ILE A 420 -4.12 -26.86 -25.97
N ALA A 421 -3.16 -27.14 -25.10
CA ALA A 421 -1.96 -26.35 -24.90
C ALA A 421 -0.81 -27.32 -24.53
N PRO A 422 0.41 -27.15 -25.09
CA PRO A 422 1.57 -27.90 -24.64
C PRO A 422 2.03 -27.41 -23.26
N VAL A 423 2.51 -28.34 -22.42
CA VAL A 423 3.23 -27.98 -21.19
C VAL A 423 4.72 -28.11 -21.50
N ILE A 424 5.41 -26.98 -21.56
CA ILE A 424 6.79 -26.87 -22.04
C ILE A 424 7.74 -26.64 -20.86
N ASN A 425 8.86 -27.36 -20.86
CA ASN A 425 9.99 -27.19 -19.96
C ASN A 425 11.30 -27.34 -20.75
N PHE A 426 12.07 -26.28 -20.88
CA PHE A 426 13.38 -26.27 -21.53
C PHE A 426 14.53 -26.63 -20.59
N ARG A 427 14.27 -26.82 -19.29
CA ARG A 427 15.27 -27.18 -18.27
C ARG A 427 15.33 -28.69 -18.01
N GLN A 428 15.48 -29.47 -19.07
CA GLN A 428 15.60 -30.93 -18.95
C GLN A 428 17.01 -31.31 -18.49
N SER A 429 17.12 -32.06 -17.39
CA SER A 429 18.36 -32.68 -16.96
C SER A 429 18.55 -34.02 -17.65
N ASP A 430 19.71 -34.22 -18.30
CA ASP A 430 20.57 -35.41 -18.18
C ASP A 430 21.84 -35.19 -19.03
N PHE A 431 22.74 -34.30 -18.60
CA PHE A 431 24.11 -34.36 -19.10
C PHE A 431 24.81 -35.53 -18.39
N GLN A 432 24.88 -36.67 -19.06
CA GLN A 432 25.85 -37.72 -18.71
C GLN A 432 27.25 -37.12 -18.76
N SER A 433 27.99 -37.25 -17.66
CA SER A 433 29.40 -36.90 -17.56
C SER A 433 30.20 -37.71 -18.60
N GLN A 434 30.45 -37.13 -19.77
CA GLN A 434 31.52 -37.62 -20.62
C GLN A 434 32.85 -37.21 -19.99
N SER A 435 33.43 -38.17 -19.28
CA SER A 435 34.86 -38.25 -19.01
C SER A 435 35.64 -38.18 -20.33
N SER A 436 36.50 -37.18 -20.54
CA SER A 436 37.89 -37.36 -20.95
C SER A 436 38.59 -36.06 -21.35
N ASN A 437 39.80 -35.90 -20.79
CA ASN A 437 41.03 -35.32 -21.34
C ASN A 437 41.15 -33.79 -21.58
N SER A 438 42.01 -33.19 -20.73
CA SER A 438 43.13 -32.28 -21.04
C SER A 438 43.09 -31.49 -22.35
N ASP A 439 42.86 -30.18 -22.29
CA ASP A 439 43.92 -29.15 -22.41
C ASP A 439 43.33 -27.74 -22.65
N ASN A 440 43.94 -26.76 -21.96
CA ASN A 440 44.07 -25.33 -22.21
C ASN A 440 42.95 -24.46 -22.86
N SER A 441 42.64 -23.41 -22.08
CA SER A 441 42.34 -22.01 -22.48
C SER A 441 40.89 -21.62 -22.75
N THR A 442 40.55 -20.42 -22.25
CA THR A 442 39.27 -19.68 -22.23
C THR A 442 38.18 -20.19 -21.28
N SER A 443 38.01 -19.46 -20.18
CA SER A 443 36.94 -19.61 -19.20
C SER A 443 35.60 -19.12 -19.78
N ASN A 444 34.94 -19.95 -20.60
CA ASN A 444 33.50 -19.84 -20.77
C ASN A 444 32.84 -20.50 -19.57
N LYS A 445 32.37 -19.70 -18.61
CA LYS A 445 31.46 -20.19 -17.56
C LYS A 445 30.19 -20.69 -18.24
N THR A 446 30.07 -21.99 -18.44
CA THR A 446 28.79 -22.62 -18.79
C THR A 446 27.84 -22.40 -17.61
N HIS A 447 26.85 -21.51 -17.76
CA HIS A 447 25.74 -21.39 -16.81
C HIS A 447 25.02 -22.74 -16.78
N ILE A 448 25.12 -23.46 -15.66
CA ILE A 448 24.34 -24.67 -15.44
C ILE A 448 22.93 -24.22 -15.06
N ILE A 449 22.00 -24.30 -16.01
CA ILE A 449 20.59 -24.00 -15.78
C ILE A 449 20.02 -25.10 -14.88
N ALA A 450 19.41 -24.73 -13.76
CA ALA A 450 18.90 -25.69 -12.79
C ALA A 450 17.71 -26.47 -13.37
N LYS A 451 17.63 -27.78 -13.08
CA LYS A 451 16.48 -28.60 -13.49
C LYS A 451 15.21 -28.03 -12.86
N ALA A 452 14.13 -27.95 -13.63
CA ALA A 452 12.83 -27.49 -13.13
C ALA A 452 11.80 -28.64 -13.08
N GLU A 453 11.04 -28.70 -12.00
CA GLU A 453 9.96 -29.66 -11.77
C GLU A 453 8.59 -28.97 -11.97
N PRO A 454 7.54 -29.71 -12.38
CA PRO A 454 6.21 -29.13 -12.54
C PRO A 454 5.65 -28.67 -11.18
N ASN A 455 5.32 -27.39 -11.07
CA ASN A 455 4.66 -26.78 -9.92
C ASN A 455 3.21 -26.43 -10.26
N LEU A 456 2.28 -26.96 -9.45
CA LEU A 456 0.86 -26.63 -9.50
C LEU A 456 0.52 -25.73 -8.31
N SER A 457 0.29 -24.45 -8.58
CA SER A 457 0.04 -23.43 -7.56
C SER A 457 -1.37 -22.84 -7.66
N LEU A 458 -1.84 -22.25 -6.56
CA LEU A 458 -3.12 -21.58 -6.46
C LEU A 458 -2.91 -20.10 -6.17
N PHE A 459 -3.42 -19.24 -7.03
CA PHE A 459 -3.38 -17.80 -6.87
C PHE A 459 -4.75 -17.28 -6.45
N LYS A 460 -4.81 -16.58 -5.32
CA LYS A 460 -6.02 -15.88 -4.87
C LYS A 460 -5.89 -14.39 -5.16
N CYS A 461 -6.38 -13.96 -6.31
CA CYS A 461 -6.16 -12.61 -6.80
C CYS A 461 -7.29 -11.67 -6.39
N SER A 462 -6.97 -10.59 -5.68
CA SER A 462 -7.92 -9.50 -5.44
C SER A 462 -8.17 -8.71 -6.73
N PRO A 463 -9.38 -8.15 -6.94
CA PRO A 463 -9.66 -7.40 -8.16
C PRO A 463 -8.80 -6.15 -8.27
N ALA A 464 -8.56 -5.69 -9.50
CA ALA A 464 -7.88 -4.43 -9.77
C ALA A 464 -8.54 -3.29 -8.99
N LYS A 465 -7.73 -2.44 -8.36
CA LYS A 465 -8.22 -1.35 -7.50
C LYS A 465 -8.76 -0.15 -8.29
N SER A 466 -8.34 0.00 -9.54
CA SER A 466 -8.71 1.12 -10.41
C SER A 466 -8.55 0.75 -11.89
N LEU A 467 -9.45 1.25 -12.72
CA LEU A 467 -9.35 1.26 -14.19
C LEU A 467 -9.27 2.71 -14.70
N PRO A 468 -8.52 3.01 -15.78
CA PRO A 468 -7.72 2.09 -16.59
C PRO A 468 -6.57 1.47 -15.81
N PHE A 469 -6.28 0.19 -16.11
CA PHE A 469 -5.24 -0.56 -15.43
C PHE A 469 -3.87 0.03 -15.81
N ILE A 470 -3.02 0.30 -14.83
CA ILE A 470 -1.69 0.86 -15.07
C ILE A 470 -0.68 -0.29 -15.10
N LEU A 471 -0.15 -0.58 -16.28
CA LEU A 471 0.91 -1.58 -16.48
C LEU A 471 2.24 -1.02 -15.99
N ARG A 472 2.74 -1.54 -14.87
CA ARG A 472 4.01 -1.13 -14.23
C ARG A 472 5.08 -2.20 -14.22
N LEU A 473 4.67 -3.44 -14.37
CA LEU A 473 5.53 -4.62 -14.29
C LEU A 473 5.15 -5.56 -15.44
N MET A 474 6.14 -6.17 -16.07
CA MET A 474 5.95 -7.40 -16.80
C MET A 474 6.91 -8.44 -16.25
N GLU A 475 6.49 -9.69 -16.27
CA GLU A 475 7.28 -10.83 -15.92
C GLU A 475 7.32 -11.81 -17.10
N ARG A 476 8.34 -12.66 -17.15
CA ARG A 476 8.38 -13.79 -18.09
C ARG A 476 9.04 -15.00 -17.45
N HIS A 477 8.66 -16.18 -17.94
CA HIS A 477 9.27 -17.45 -17.60
C HIS A 477 10.05 -17.96 -18.83
N PRO A 478 11.38 -17.75 -18.93
CA PRO A 478 12.12 -17.97 -20.19
C PRO A 478 12.13 -19.43 -20.65
N TYR A 479 11.99 -20.36 -19.71
CA TYR A 479 12.18 -21.79 -19.96
C TYR A 479 10.93 -22.65 -19.74
N SER A 480 9.82 -22.07 -19.29
CA SER A 480 8.60 -22.81 -19.01
C SER A 480 7.39 -22.12 -19.63
N SER A 481 6.45 -22.92 -20.16
CA SER A 481 5.09 -22.42 -20.34
C SER A 481 4.47 -22.17 -18.98
N GLN A 482 3.64 -21.15 -18.85
CA GLN A 482 2.85 -20.92 -17.64
C GLN A 482 1.38 -20.85 -18.00
N MET A 483 0.56 -21.62 -17.29
CA MET A 483 -0.88 -21.74 -17.53
C MET A 483 -1.65 -21.13 -16.37
N PHE A 484 -2.75 -20.41 -16.64
CA PHE A 484 -3.73 -19.98 -15.65
C PHE A 484 -5.14 -20.43 -16.04
N VAL A 485 -5.86 -21.05 -15.10
CA VAL A 485 -7.27 -21.43 -15.27
C VAL A 485 -8.10 -20.91 -14.08
N PRO A 486 -9.13 -20.07 -14.32
CA PRO A 486 -9.99 -19.57 -13.25
C PRO A 486 -10.87 -20.67 -12.64
N LEU A 487 -11.07 -20.64 -11.33
CA LEU A 487 -11.90 -21.60 -10.58
C LEU A 487 -13.30 -21.06 -10.21
N ASN A 488 -13.69 -19.88 -10.71
CA ASN A 488 -14.90 -19.16 -10.28
C ASN A 488 -16.21 -19.64 -10.95
N ASN A 489 -16.18 -20.72 -11.75
CA ASN A 489 -17.34 -21.34 -12.40
C ASN A 489 -18.23 -20.34 -13.18
N GLY A 490 -17.63 -19.31 -13.80
CA GLY A 490 -18.35 -18.35 -14.64
C GLY A 490 -19.09 -17.23 -13.89
N LYS A 491 -18.84 -17.04 -12.58
CA LYS A 491 -19.55 -16.04 -11.75
C LYS A 491 -19.18 -14.58 -12.03
N VAL A 492 -17.98 -14.34 -12.55
CA VAL A 492 -17.53 -13.03 -13.04
C VAL A 492 -17.56 -13.00 -14.56
N LYS A 493 -17.54 -11.81 -15.17
CA LYS A 493 -17.47 -11.65 -16.63
C LYS A 493 -16.12 -12.07 -17.20
N GLY A 494 -15.04 -11.78 -16.48
CA GLY A 494 -13.70 -12.04 -16.98
C GLY A 494 -12.56 -11.50 -16.12
N TYR A 495 -11.36 -11.61 -16.67
CA TYR A 495 -10.09 -11.15 -16.10
C TYR A 495 -9.24 -10.51 -17.20
N LEU A 496 -8.22 -9.74 -16.81
CA LEU A 496 -7.34 -9.03 -17.74
C LEU A 496 -6.03 -9.79 -17.91
N VAL A 497 -5.63 -9.97 -19.16
CA VAL A 497 -4.33 -10.52 -19.57
C VAL A 497 -3.61 -9.46 -20.40
N VAL A 498 -2.34 -9.21 -20.09
CA VAL A 498 -1.50 -8.25 -20.81
C VAL A 498 -0.23 -8.97 -21.23
N VAL A 499 0.12 -8.90 -22.50
CA VAL A 499 1.23 -9.67 -23.10
C VAL A 499 1.97 -8.84 -24.14
N CYS A 500 3.28 -9.10 -24.29
CA CYS A 500 4.07 -8.63 -25.43
C CYS A 500 5.20 -9.62 -25.74
N LEU A 501 5.78 -9.48 -26.93
CA LEU A 501 6.98 -10.21 -27.33
C LEU A 501 8.22 -9.54 -26.73
N SER A 502 9.37 -10.21 -26.80
CA SER A 502 10.64 -9.58 -26.46
C SER A 502 11.12 -8.66 -27.59
N ASN A 503 11.92 -7.65 -27.25
CA ASN A 503 12.68 -6.84 -28.21
C ASN A 503 13.70 -7.68 -28.99
N ASP A 504 14.34 -7.08 -30.00
CA ASP A 504 15.33 -7.74 -30.84
C ASP A 504 16.54 -8.29 -30.06
N GLU A 505 16.89 -7.66 -28.93
CA GLU A 505 17.97 -8.12 -28.03
C GLU A 505 17.54 -9.27 -27.12
N GLY A 506 16.24 -9.55 -27.03
CA GLY A 506 15.67 -10.65 -26.25
C GLY A 506 15.68 -10.43 -24.74
N ASP A 507 16.04 -9.25 -24.25
CA ASP A 507 16.24 -8.95 -22.82
C ASP A 507 15.11 -8.12 -22.21
N ARG A 508 14.22 -7.53 -23.03
CA ARG A 508 13.17 -6.59 -22.58
C ARG A 508 11.85 -6.78 -23.32
N PRO A 509 10.72 -6.29 -22.77
CA PRO A 509 9.45 -6.28 -23.48
C PRO A 509 9.47 -5.33 -24.69
N ASP A 510 9.08 -5.82 -25.87
CA ASP A 510 8.78 -4.99 -27.03
C ASP A 510 7.37 -4.43 -26.93
N LEU A 511 7.29 -3.21 -26.40
CA LEU A 511 6.04 -2.49 -26.27
C LEU A 511 5.30 -2.31 -27.60
N SER A 512 5.96 -2.34 -28.76
CA SER A 512 5.27 -2.25 -30.06
C SER A 512 4.30 -3.41 -30.30
N THR A 513 4.55 -4.56 -29.68
CA THR A 513 3.73 -5.78 -29.75
C THR A 513 2.79 -5.95 -28.55
N LEU A 514 2.70 -4.95 -27.68
CA LEU A 514 1.89 -5.00 -26.47
C LEU A 514 0.40 -5.10 -26.79
N ASN A 515 -0.23 -6.13 -26.25
CA ASN A 515 -1.66 -6.37 -26.34
C ASN A 515 -2.27 -6.62 -24.97
N ALA A 516 -3.51 -6.20 -24.82
CA ALA A 516 -4.32 -6.42 -23.63
C ALA A 516 -5.63 -7.11 -24.02
N PHE A 517 -6.04 -8.08 -23.22
CA PHE A 517 -7.21 -8.91 -23.48
C PHE A 517 -8.13 -9.01 -22.27
N VAL A 518 -9.42 -8.77 -22.50
CA VAL A 518 -10.47 -9.24 -21.60
C VAL A 518 -10.70 -10.71 -21.90
N VAL A 519 -10.37 -11.56 -20.93
CA VAL A 519 -10.53 -13.01 -21.02
C VAL A 519 -11.79 -13.42 -20.26
N SER A 520 -12.65 -14.23 -20.86
CA SER A 520 -13.86 -14.71 -20.18
C SER A 520 -13.47 -15.58 -18.98
N SER A 521 -14.26 -15.53 -17.91
CA SER A 521 -14.13 -16.40 -16.74
C SER A 521 -14.27 -17.89 -17.02
N THR A 522 -14.71 -18.27 -18.22
CA THR A 522 -14.82 -19.66 -18.70
C THR A 522 -13.62 -20.10 -19.54
N GLN A 523 -12.65 -19.20 -19.76
CA GLN A 523 -11.44 -19.45 -20.53
C GLN A 523 -10.25 -19.48 -19.59
N GLY A 524 -9.37 -20.47 -19.76
CA GLY A 524 -8.00 -20.42 -19.28
C GLY A 524 -7.04 -19.95 -20.38
N ILE A 525 -5.82 -19.64 -20.00
CA ILE A 525 -4.75 -19.27 -20.92
C ILE A 525 -3.46 -20.03 -20.57
N SER A 526 -2.58 -20.19 -21.55
CA SER A 526 -1.22 -20.68 -21.36
C SER A 526 -0.26 -19.85 -22.19
N TYR A 527 0.68 -19.18 -21.53
CA TYR A 527 1.77 -18.44 -22.17
C TYR A 527 2.81 -19.41 -22.73
N HIS A 528 3.39 -19.08 -23.89
CA HIS A 528 4.63 -19.74 -24.35
C HIS A 528 5.81 -19.33 -23.46
N PRO A 529 6.87 -20.16 -23.36
CA PRO A 529 8.10 -19.76 -22.69
C PRO A 529 8.66 -18.44 -23.24
N GLY A 530 9.13 -17.56 -22.35
CA GLY A 530 9.77 -16.29 -22.70
C GLY A 530 8.83 -15.14 -23.08
N ILE A 531 7.52 -15.35 -23.06
CA ILE A 531 6.54 -14.28 -23.30
C ILE A 531 6.45 -13.37 -22.09
N TRP A 532 6.66 -12.07 -22.32
CA TRP A 532 6.43 -11.03 -21.32
C TRP A 532 4.94 -10.87 -21.10
N HIS A 533 4.50 -10.95 -19.85
CA HIS A 533 3.12 -10.79 -19.44
C HIS A 533 3.03 -10.09 -18.09
N HIS A 534 1.90 -9.49 -17.77
CA HIS A 534 1.67 -9.01 -16.40
C HIS A 534 1.15 -10.17 -15.53
N PRO A 535 1.50 -10.24 -14.22
CA PRO A 535 0.87 -11.16 -13.27
C PRO A 535 -0.66 -11.16 -13.37
N ILE A 536 -1.33 -12.31 -13.22
CA ILE A 536 -2.76 -12.41 -13.56
C ILE A 536 -3.67 -11.38 -12.84
N ILE A 537 -4.58 -10.71 -13.58
CA ILE A 537 -5.36 -9.58 -13.06
C ILE A 537 -6.85 -9.93 -12.98
N ALA A 538 -7.38 -10.11 -11.77
CA ALA A 538 -8.82 -10.19 -11.54
C ALA A 538 -9.49 -8.80 -11.73
N LEU A 539 -10.70 -8.74 -12.27
CA LEU A 539 -11.37 -7.46 -12.59
C LEU A 539 -12.53 -7.09 -11.66
N GLU A 540 -13.39 -8.04 -11.28
CA GLU A 540 -14.64 -7.73 -10.55
C GLU A 540 -14.60 -8.19 -9.08
N GLU A 541 -14.24 -9.45 -8.84
CA GLU A 541 -14.20 -10.03 -7.49
C GLU A 541 -12.91 -10.81 -7.28
N THR A 542 -12.62 -11.17 -6.03
CA THR A 542 -11.49 -12.04 -5.72
C THR A 542 -11.64 -13.36 -6.47
N THR A 543 -10.70 -13.66 -7.36
CA THR A 543 -10.75 -14.85 -8.22
C THR A 543 -9.57 -15.76 -7.92
N ASP A 544 -9.88 -17.03 -7.71
CA ASP A 544 -8.88 -18.09 -7.56
C ASP A 544 -8.49 -18.62 -8.95
N PHE A 545 -7.19 -18.74 -9.22
CA PHE A 545 -6.63 -19.32 -10.43
C PHE A 545 -5.71 -20.48 -10.10
N VAL A 546 -5.86 -21.61 -10.79
CA VAL A 546 -4.85 -22.66 -10.80
C VAL A 546 -3.78 -22.28 -11.81
N CYS A 547 -2.53 -22.34 -11.37
CA CYS A 547 -1.36 -22.11 -12.18
C CYS A 547 -0.54 -23.38 -12.33
N LEU A 548 -0.07 -23.67 -13.54
CA LEU A 548 0.92 -24.72 -13.80
C LEU A 548 2.13 -24.10 -14.51
N THR A 549 3.31 -24.25 -13.92
CA THR A 549 4.60 -23.84 -14.47
C THR A 549 5.68 -24.85 -14.06
N HIS A 550 6.87 -24.81 -14.64
CA HIS A 550 8.02 -25.55 -14.15
C HIS A 550 8.97 -24.59 -13.45
N GLU A 551 9.32 -24.92 -12.20
CA GLU A 551 10.19 -24.11 -11.35
C GLU A 551 11.38 -24.94 -10.87
N SER A 552 12.54 -24.31 -10.83
CA SER A 552 13.79 -24.87 -10.31
C SER A 552 13.98 -24.55 -8.82
N GLY A 553 13.26 -23.54 -8.31
CA GLY A 553 13.46 -22.98 -6.97
C GLY A 553 14.50 -21.86 -6.93
N VAL A 554 15.07 -21.48 -8.07
CA VAL A 554 15.99 -20.34 -8.21
C VAL A 554 15.23 -19.18 -8.84
N ALA A 555 14.92 -18.16 -8.03
CA ALA A 555 14.00 -17.07 -8.40
C ALA A 555 14.38 -16.40 -9.73
N ASP A 556 15.63 -15.94 -9.87
CA ASP A 556 16.10 -15.21 -11.05
C ASP A 556 16.17 -16.07 -12.31
N GLU A 557 16.23 -17.41 -12.17
CA GLU A 557 16.12 -18.30 -13.32
C GLU A 557 14.65 -18.49 -13.68
N ASP A 558 13.81 -18.77 -12.68
CA ASP A 558 12.39 -19.10 -12.81
C ASP A 558 11.57 -17.98 -13.40
N CYS A 559 11.82 -16.73 -12.99
CA CYS A 559 11.06 -15.56 -13.42
C CYS A 559 11.99 -14.37 -13.64
N GLU A 560 11.86 -13.73 -14.78
CA GLU A 560 12.50 -12.44 -15.07
C GLU A 560 11.46 -11.33 -15.00
N GLU A 561 11.79 -10.26 -14.30
CA GLU A 561 10.90 -9.11 -14.10
C GLU A 561 11.44 -7.86 -14.81
N PHE A 562 10.52 -7.09 -15.40
CA PHE A 562 10.80 -5.80 -16.01
C PHE A 562 9.83 -4.76 -15.45
N GLU A 563 10.35 -3.86 -14.62
CA GLU A 563 9.61 -2.71 -14.10
C GLU A 563 9.75 -1.51 -15.05
N PHE A 564 8.61 -0.91 -15.41
CA PHE A 564 8.60 0.34 -16.17
C PHE A 564 8.93 1.52 -15.27
N GLU A 565 9.76 2.43 -15.76
CA GLU A 565 9.82 3.78 -15.21
C GLU A 565 8.44 4.46 -15.33
N GLU A 566 8.14 5.43 -14.46
CA GLU A 566 6.83 6.10 -14.45
C GLU A 566 6.43 6.70 -15.80
N LYS A 567 7.41 7.13 -16.60
CA LYS A 567 7.22 7.72 -17.93
C LYS A 567 6.91 6.70 -19.04
N ASP A 568 7.21 5.43 -18.80
CA ASP A 568 7.09 4.34 -19.77
C ASP A 568 5.92 3.38 -19.44
N CYS A 569 5.23 3.63 -18.31
CA CYS A 569 4.03 2.90 -17.93
C CYS A 569 2.94 2.99 -19.02
N VAL A 570 2.19 1.91 -19.18
CA VAL A 570 1.10 1.84 -20.17
C VAL A 570 -0.25 1.88 -19.47
N LEU A 571 -1.17 2.73 -19.94
CA LEU A 571 -2.56 2.75 -19.49
C LEU A 571 -3.38 1.77 -20.32
N ILE A 572 -4.12 0.88 -19.65
CA ILE A 572 -4.95 -0.13 -20.28
C ILE A 572 -6.41 0.16 -19.94
N ASP A 573 -7.15 0.69 -20.92
CA ASP A 573 -8.60 0.84 -20.78
C ASP A 573 -9.25 -0.55 -20.88
N VAL A 574 -10.17 -0.88 -19.98
CA VAL A 574 -10.81 -2.22 -19.91
C VAL A 574 -12.33 -2.07 -20.06
N PRO A 575 -12.85 -2.05 -21.30
CA PRO A 575 -14.27 -1.79 -21.55
C PRO A 575 -15.18 -2.83 -20.90
N GLY A 576 -16.30 -2.38 -20.33
CA GLY A 576 -17.31 -3.27 -19.72
C GLY A 576 -17.05 -3.64 -18.25
N PHE A 577 -15.96 -3.10 -17.68
CA PHE A 577 -15.57 -3.29 -16.28
C PHE A 577 -15.42 -1.93 -15.59
N ASN A 578 -15.86 -1.86 -14.35
CA ASN A 578 -15.67 -0.72 -13.46
C ASN A 578 -15.07 -1.28 -12.14
N CYS A 579 -14.06 -0.62 -11.60
CA CYS A 579 -13.49 -0.96 -10.29
C CYS A 579 -14.36 -0.46 -9.13
#